data_AF-A0A3N6MF98-F1
#
_entry.id   AF-A0A3N6MF98-F1
#
_cell.length_a   1.000
_cell.length_b   1.000
_cell.length_c   1.000
_cell.angle_alpha   90.00
_cell.angle_beta   90.00
_cell.angle_gamma   90.00
#
_symmetry.space_group_name_H-M   'P 1'
#
loop_
_entity.id
_entity.type
_entity.pdbx_description
1 polymer ?
#
loop_
_entity_poly.entity_id
_entity_poly.type
_entity_poly.pdbx_seq_one_letter_code
_entity_poly.pdbx_strand_id
1 'polypeptide(L)'
;MKTAKTTDFPDLVEITADGTSIGKTVLAGRVAHFFGEVGRKVIRVQIESSRRRGAVETGDIFINLEEFASAGIRNGGLVGVLSPLFEAVIEARKSGAGVVVDWAGGTAGHRLEVLAATNFDATLAAMQVKALSIVMTTNSSEHMAQAEKHLHSLQKVAPHLPRALALSGRAGPFDWPVNSEQRGHFDRLLAAAGEVPVLRIPLAAGRALQVCADAGLDPTQALLMNFDELAARLGVHIFQATACATEIAVWWQRVGGELRKLLGAARVPVTA
;
A
#
# COMPACT_ATOMS: atom_id res chain seq x y z
N MET A 1 -5.97 10.06 -26.44
CA MET A 1 -5.30 9.74 -25.15
C MET A 1 -4.21 8.72 -25.45
N LYS A 2 -2.91 9.04 -25.31
CA LYS A 2 -1.85 8.05 -25.55
C LYS A 2 -1.95 6.97 -24.47
N THR A 3 -2.13 5.71 -24.85
CA THR A 3 -2.07 4.56 -23.95
C THR A 3 -0.67 4.49 -23.34
N ALA A 4 -0.57 4.64 -22.01
CA ALA A 4 0.69 4.46 -21.31
C ALA A 4 1.22 3.04 -21.59
N LYS A 5 2.51 2.91 -21.90
CA LYS A 5 3.12 1.58 -22.08
C LYS A 5 3.26 0.93 -20.70
N THR A 6 3.15 -0.40 -20.65
CA THR A 6 3.28 -1.19 -19.40
C THR A 6 4.58 -0.92 -18.64
N THR A 7 5.63 -0.48 -19.33
CA THR A 7 6.97 -0.12 -18.80
C THR A 7 7.04 1.23 -18.07
N ASP A 8 5.95 2.00 -18.08
CA ASP A 8 5.93 3.35 -17.50
C ASP A 8 5.66 3.35 -15.98
N PHE A 9 5.26 2.21 -15.42
CA PHE A 9 4.90 2.08 -14.01
C PHE A 9 6.02 1.42 -13.19
N PRO A 10 6.07 1.64 -11.85
CA PRO A 10 6.98 0.91 -10.98
C PRO A 10 6.82 -0.61 -11.12
N ASP A 11 7.93 -1.33 -11.00
CA ASP A 11 7.99 -2.78 -10.92
C ASP A 11 7.74 -3.28 -9.50
N LEU A 12 8.04 -2.47 -8.48
CA LEU A 12 7.82 -2.75 -7.07
C LEU A 12 7.07 -1.59 -6.43
N VAL A 13 5.96 -1.87 -5.76
CA VAL A 13 5.25 -0.92 -4.90
C VAL A 13 5.13 -1.48 -3.50
N GLU A 14 5.72 -0.81 -2.52
CA GLU A 14 5.57 -1.16 -1.12
C GLU A 14 4.56 -0.23 -0.44
N ILE A 15 3.66 -0.80 0.36
CA ILE A 15 2.71 -0.02 1.18
C ILE A 15 3.06 -0.20 2.64
N THR A 16 3.37 0.90 3.29
CA THR A 16 3.95 0.91 4.63
C THR A 16 3.25 1.90 5.54
N ALA A 17 3.14 1.53 6.81
CA ALA A 17 2.84 2.43 7.91
C ALA A 17 2.96 1.70 9.24
N ASP A 18 3.36 2.43 10.28
CA ASP A 18 3.36 1.94 11.65
C ASP A 18 1.96 1.59 12.17
N GLY A 19 0.99 2.47 11.92
CA GLY A 19 -0.39 2.31 12.39
C GLY A 19 -1.09 1.07 11.83
N THR A 20 -1.83 0.36 12.68
CA THR A 20 -2.75 -0.70 12.27
C THR A 20 -4.07 -0.11 11.79
N SER A 21 -4.85 -0.86 11.01
CA SER A 21 -6.21 -0.47 10.63
C SER A 21 -6.34 0.88 9.90
N ILE A 22 -5.31 1.32 9.18
CA ILE A 22 -5.37 2.56 8.39
C ILE A 22 -5.84 2.36 6.95
N GLY A 23 -5.86 1.10 6.47
CA GLY A 23 -6.27 0.71 5.11
C GLY A 23 -5.15 0.25 4.17
N LYS A 24 -3.99 -0.19 4.69
CA LYS A 24 -2.84 -0.65 3.89
C LYS A 24 -3.20 -1.78 2.93
N THR A 25 -3.78 -2.87 3.45
CA THR A 25 -4.20 -4.03 2.66
C THR A 25 -5.22 -3.68 1.57
N VAL A 26 -6.15 -2.77 1.87
CA VAL A 26 -7.14 -2.30 0.89
C VAL A 26 -6.47 -1.53 -0.24
N LEU A 27 -5.48 -0.67 0.08
CA LEU A 27 -4.71 0.03 -0.93
C LEU A 27 -3.81 -0.93 -1.72
N ALA A 28 -3.21 -1.93 -1.08
CA ALA A 28 -2.35 -2.92 -1.72
C ALA A 28 -3.15 -3.75 -2.74
N GLY A 29 -4.33 -4.21 -2.36
CA GLY A 29 -5.27 -4.86 -3.29
C GLY A 29 -5.67 -3.95 -4.46
N ARG A 30 -5.92 -2.66 -4.21
CA ARG A 30 -6.24 -1.72 -5.29
C ARG A 30 -5.08 -1.50 -6.26
N VAL A 31 -3.84 -1.41 -5.76
CA VAL A 31 -2.62 -1.31 -6.59
C VAL A 31 -2.42 -2.58 -7.42
N ALA A 32 -2.61 -3.77 -6.83
CA ALA A 32 -2.56 -5.03 -7.55
C ALA A 32 -3.59 -5.06 -8.69
N HIS A 33 -4.84 -4.66 -8.42
CA HIS A 33 -5.85 -4.58 -9.47
C HIS A 33 -5.51 -3.54 -10.54
N PHE A 34 -4.91 -2.40 -10.16
CA PHE A 34 -4.45 -1.40 -11.12
C PHE A 34 -3.40 -1.98 -12.08
N PHE A 35 -2.46 -2.79 -11.59
CA PHE A 35 -1.53 -3.50 -12.47
C PHE A 35 -2.24 -4.47 -13.42
N GLY A 36 -3.26 -5.19 -12.95
CA GLY A 36 -4.13 -6.00 -13.81
C GLY A 36 -4.84 -5.19 -14.90
N GLU A 37 -5.40 -4.02 -14.56
CA GLU A 37 -6.06 -3.10 -15.51
C GLU A 37 -5.12 -2.63 -16.63
N VAL A 38 -3.83 -2.49 -16.35
CA VAL A 38 -2.82 -2.11 -17.36
C VAL A 38 -2.17 -3.34 -18.03
N GLY A 39 -2.70 -4.54 -17.80
CA GLY A 39 -2.25 -5.78 -18.43
C GLY A 39 -0.94 -6.36 -17.88
N ARG A 40 -0.54 -5.98 -16.66
CA ARG A 40 0.62 -6.58 -15.97
C ARG A 40 0.15 -7.68 -15.01
N LYS A 41 0.86 -8.81 -15.05
CA LYS A 41 0.77 -9.82 -13.98
C LYS A 41 1.26 -9.21 -12.67
N VAL A 42 0.72 -9.68 -11.55
CA VAL A 42 1.07 -9.19 -10.22
C VAL A 42 1.52 -10.33 -9.33
N ILE A 43 2.62 -10.10 -8.62
CA ILE A 43 3.05 -10.91 -7.49
C ILE A 43 2.75 -10.10 -6.24
N ARG A 44 1.84 -10.57 -5.40
CA ARG A 44 1.54 -9.94 -4.12
C ARG A 44 2.36 -10.60 -3.02
N VAL A 45 3.00 -9.79 -2.20
CA VAL A 45 3.72 -10.21 -1.01
C VAL A 45 2.99 -9.62 0.19
N GLN A 46 2.47 -10.47 1.05
CA GLN A 46 1.76 -10.07 2.25
C GLN A 46 2.58 -10.47 3.48
N ILE A 47 3.04 -9.46 4.23
CA ILE A 47 3.72 -9.63 5.50
C ILE A 47 2.68 -9.40 6.59
N GLU A 48 2.25 -10.46 7.28
CA GLU A 48 1.14 -10.38 8.22
C GLU A 48 1.21 -11.51 9.26
N SER A 49 0.49 -11.34 10.36
CA SER A 49 0.35 -12.36 11.41
C SER A 49 -0.32 -13.64 10.91
N SER A 50 0.10 -14.79 11.44
CA SER A 50 -0.46 -16.10 11.06
C SER A 50 -1.98 -16.19 11.27
N ARG A 51 -2.53 -15.40 12.19
CA ARG A 51 -3.97 -15.30 12.47
C ARG A 51 -4.79 -14.84 11.28
N ARG A 52 -4.19 -14.11 10.36
CA ARG A 52 -4.85 -13.57 9.15
C ARG A 52 -4.50 -14.34 7.88
N ARG A 53 -3.77 -15.45 8.00
CA ARG A 53 -3.39 -16.28 6.84
C ARG A 53 -4.60 -16.76 6.02
N GLY A 54 -5.73 -17.02 6.67
CA GLY A 54 -6.97 -17.42 5.99
C GLY A 54 -7.62 -16.33 5.14
N ALA A 55 -7.19 -15.06 5.28
CA ALA A 55 -7.64 -13.93 4.46
C ALA A 55 -6.69 -13.62 3.29
N VAL A 56 -5.65 -14.42 3.11
CA VAL A 56 -4.66 -14.27 2.03
C VAL A 56 -5.19 -14.94 0.78
N GLU A 57 -5.14 -14.24 -0.37
CA GLU A 57 -5.59 -14.79 -1.64
C GLU A 57 -4.73 -15.97 -2.09
N THR A 58 -5.35 -16.93 -2.78
CA THR A 58 -4.62 -18.09 -3.31
C THR A 58 -3.63 -17.63 -4.37
N GLY A 59 -2.33 -17.85 -4.12
CA GLY A 59 -1.24 -17.44 -5.02
C GLY A 59 -0.40 -16.27 -4.50
N ASP A 60 -0.84 -15.60 -3.43
CA ASP A 60 -0.04 -14.57 -2.76
C ASP A 60 1.12 -15.20 -1.98
N ILE A 61 2.27 -14.52 -1.97
CA ILE A 61 3.40 -14.88 -1.12
C ILE A 61 3.11 -14.37 0.28
N PHE A 62 2.96 -15.29 1.24
CA PHE A 62 2.77 -14.97 2.64
C PHE A 62 4.09 -15.06 3.40
N ILE A 63 4.49 -13.96 4.05
CA ILE A 63 5.63 -13.92 4.95
C ILE A 63 5.11 -13.71 6.37
N ASN A 64 5.50 -14.61 7.26
CA ASN A 64 4.98 -14.61 8.62
C ASN A 64 5.63 -13.51 9.47
N LEU A 65 4.80 -12.60 9.98
CA LEU A 65 5.24 -11.53 10.89
C LEU A 65 5.94 -12.09 12.15
N GLU A 66 5.50 -13.24 12.67
CA GLU A 66 6.07 -13.81 13.89
C GLU A 66 7.55 -14.22 13.72
N GLU A 67 8.00 -14.45 12.48
CA GLU A 67 9.40 -14.78 12.20
C GLU A 67 10.34 -13.58 12.39
N PHE A 68 9.85 -12.35 12.22
CA PHE A 68 10.66 -11.12 12.35
C PHE A 68 11.28 -10.97 13.74
N ALA A 69 10.48 -11.19 14.80
CA ALA A 69 10.96 -11.05 16.16
C ALA A 69 12.10 -12.04 16.49
N SER A 70 11.95 -13.29 16.04
CA SER A 70 12.95 -14.35 16.26
C SER A 70 14.19 -14.22 15.36
N ALA A 71 14.04 -13.62 14.18
CA ALA A 71 15.11 -13.44 13.21
C ALA A 71 15.91 -12.16 13.46
N GLY A 72 15.31 -11.13 14.05
CA GLY A 72 15.94 -9.85 14.38
C GLY A 72 17.14 -9.94 15.33
N ILE A 73 17.27 -11.04 16.09
CA ILE A 73 18.41 -11.29 16.99
C ILE A 73 19.61 -11.95 16.29
N ARG A 74 19.50 -12.31 15.00
CA ARG A 74 20.57 -12.99 14.24
C ARG A 74 21.11 -12.06 13.15
N ASN A 75 22.42 -12.07 12.94
CA ASN A 75 23.04 -11.34 11.83
C ASN A 75 22.45 -11.81 10.49
N GLY A 76 21.87 -10.89 9.72
CA GLY A 76 21.20 -11.18 8.46
C GLY A 76 19.87 -11.93 8.58
N GLY A 77 19.36 -12.18 9.79
CA GLY A 77 18.15 -12.96 10.00
C GLY A 77 16.91 -12.36 9.34
N LEU A 78 16.70 -11.04 9.47
CA LEU A 78 15.58 -10.36 8.82
C LEU A 78 15.64 -10.43 7.29
N VAL A 79 16.85 -10.44 6.71
CA VAL A 79 17.05 -10.61 5.26
C VAL A 79 16.60 -12.01 4.83
N GLY A 80 16.91 -13.04 5.64
CA GLY A 80 16.46 -14.41 5.40
C GLY A 80 14.94 -14.57 5.45
N VAL A 81 14.26 -13.92 6.41
CA VAL A 81 12.79 -13.91 6.48
C VAL A 81 12.17 -13.28 5.22
N LEU A 82 12.84 -12.28 4.65
CA LEU A 82 12.40 -11.58 3.44
C LEU A 82 12.91 -12.19 2.14
N SER A 83 13.61 -13.33 2.17
CA SER A 83 14.04 -14.03 0.95
C SER A 83 12.92 -14.22 -0.09
N PRO A 84 11.68 -14.62 0.29
CA PRO A 84 10.59 -14.74 -0.68
C PRO A 84 10.23 -13.42 -1.38
N LEU A 85 10.36 -12.27 -0.68
CA LEU A 85 10.16 -10.95 -1.27
C LEU A 85 11.26 -10.66 -2.32
N PHE A 86 12.52 -10.92 -1.99
CA PHE A 86 13.63 -10.66 -2.91
C PHE A 86 13.55 -11.56 -4.15
N GLU A 87 13.16 -12.82 -3.99
CA GLU A 87 12.89 -13.74 -5.09
C GLU A 87 11.76 -13.24 -5.99
N ALA A 88 10.67 -12.72 -5.41
CA ALA A 88 9.57 -12.12 -6.16
C ALA A 88 10.02 -10.92 -6.99
N VAL A 89 10.90 -10.07 -6.45
CA VAL A 89 11.47 -8.92 -7.18
C VAL A 89 12.35 -9.38 -8.35
N ILE A 90 13.18 -10.41 -8.14
CA ILE A 90 14.00 -11.01 -9.20
C ILE A 90 13.12 -11.60 -10.31
N GLU A 91 12.05 -12.32 -9.94
CA GLU A 91 11.13 -12.93 -10.89
C GLU A 91 10.32 -11.89 -11.66
N ALA A 92 9.85 -10.84 -10.99
CA ALA A 92 9.16 -9.73 -11.63
C ALA A 92 10.01 -9.05 -12.69
N ARG A 93 11.33 -8.91 -12.45
CA ARG A 93 12.26 -8.34 -13.44
C ARG A 93 12.36 -9.19 -14.70
N LYS A 94 12.31 -10.53 -14.57
CA LYS A 94 12.38 -11.48 -15.69
C LYS A 94 11.08 -11.55 -16.47
N SER A 95 9.95 -11.59 -15.78
CA SER A 95 8.62 -11.81 -16.35
C SER A 95 7.90 -10.52 -16.77
N GLY A 96 8.36 -9.36 -16.31
CA GLY A 96 7.67 -8.08 -16.47
C GLY A 96 6.47 -7.88 -15.53
N ALA A 97 6.28 -8.78 -14.56
CA ALA A 97 5.26 -8.63 -13.52
C ALA A 97 5.52 -7.39 -12.64
N GLY A 98 4.48 -6.90 -11.97
CA GLY A 98 4.61 -5.96 -10.87
C GLY A 98 4.60 -6.69 -9.52
N VAL A 99 5.34 -6.19 -8.55
CA VAL A 99 5.34 -6.66 -7.16
C VAL A 99 4.61 -5.65 -6.29
N VAL A 100 3.66 -6.11 -5.49
CA VAL A 100 2.99 -5.28 -4.49
C VAL A 100 3.22 -5.88 -3.12
N VAL A 101 3.80 -5.08 -2.22
CA VAL A 101 4.13 -5.51 -0.85
C VAL A 101 3.20 -4.83 0.15
N ASP A 102 2.42 -5.62 0.86
CA ASP A 102 1.61 -5.17 1.99
C ASP A 102 2.36 -5.47 3.29
N TRP A 103 2.93 -4.42 3.90
CA TRP A 103 3.60 -4.53 5.18
C TRP A 103 2.61 -4.49 6.34
N ALA A 104 2.77 -5.36 7.32
CA ALA A 104 2.00 -5.30 8.56
C ALA A 104 2.19 -3.97 9.32
N GLY A 105 1.25 -3.64 10.21
CA GLY A 105 1.48 -2.59 11.20
C GLY A 105 2.59 -2.98 12.18
N GLY A 106 3.34 -1.99 12.66
CA GLY A 106 4.43 -2.19 13.61
C GLY A 106 5.74 -2.75 13.03
N THR A 107 5.84 -2.98 11.72
CA THR A 107 7.07 -3.53 11.09
C THR A 107 7.99 -2.49 10.48
N ALA A 108 7.68 -1.19 10.58
CA ALA A 108 8.48 -0.18 9.89
C ALA A 108 9.95 -0.17 10.33
N GLY A 109 10.21 -0.37 11.63
CA GLY A 109 11.55 -0.47 12.18
C GLY A 109 12.35 -1.60 11.53
N HIS A 110 11.82 -2.83 11.56
CA HIS A 110 12.46 -3.98 10.92
C HIS A 110 12.64 -3.80 9.42
N ARG A 111 11.67 -3.19 8.74
CA ARG A 111 11.83 -2.84 7.32
C ARG A 111 13.01 -1.91 7.11
N LEU A 112 13.10 -0.82 7.88
CA LEU A 112 14.20 0.16 7.74
C LEU A 112 15.57 -0.46 8.04
N GLU A 113 15.66 -1.37 9.02
CA GLU A 113 16.87 -2.15 9.30
C GLU A 113 17.30 -2.99 8.10
N VAL A 114 16.35 -3.69 7.45
CA VAL A 114 16.63 -4.48 6.25
C VAL A 114 17.07 -3.59 5.09
N LEU A 115 16.38 -2.47 4.86
CA LEU A 115 16.74 -1.53 3.78
C LEU A 115 18.18 -1.04 3.94
N ALA A 116 18.55 -0.64 5.16
CA ALA A 116 19.90 -0.18 5.47
C ALA A 116 20.94 -1.31 5.30
N ALA A 117 20.64 -2.51 5.82
CA ALA A 117 21.57 -3.63 5.79
C ALA A 117 21.82 -4.19 4.37
N THR A 118 20.84 -4.06 3.48
CA THR A 118 20.92 -4.58 2.11
C THR A 118 21.31 -3.55 1.07
N ASN A 119 21.43 -2.27 1.45
CA ASN A 119 21.59 -1.16 0.51
C ASN A 119 20.51 -1.20 -0.59
N PHE A 120 19.26 -1.43 -0.17
CA PHE A 120 18.18 -1.93 -1.01
C PHE A 120 17.92 -1.08 -2.24
N ASP A 121 17.96 0.25 -2.12
CA ASP A 121 17.73 1.17 -3.23
C ASP A 121 18.83 1.07 -4.31
N ALA A 122 20.09 0.95 -3.90
CA ALA A 122 21.20 0.70 -4.82
C ALA A 122 21.10 -0.69 -5.47
N THR A 123 20.68 -1.71 -4.72
CA THR A 123 20.46 -3.07 -5.26
C THR A 123 19.35 -3.08 -6.31
N LEU A 124 18.22 -2.42 -6.04
CA LEU A 124 17.13 -2.27 -7.00
C LEU A 124 17.58 -1.51 -8.25
N ALA A 125 18.35 -0.43 -8.09
CA ALA A 125 18.90 0.33 -9.21
C ALA A 125 19.83 -0.53 -10.08
N ALA A 126 20.73 -1.31 -9.47
CA ALA A 126 21.61 -2.24 -10.19
C ALA A 126 20.83 -3.32 -10.96
N MET A 127 19.68 -3.76 -10.42
CA MET A 127 18.76 -4.68 -11.09
C MET A 127 17.85 -4.02 -12.12
N GLN A 128 17.91 -2.69 -12.25
CA GLN A 128 17.00 -1.87 -13.07
C GLN A 128 15.52 -2.08 -12.68
N VAL A 129 15.24 -2.29 -11.39
CA VAL A 129 13.89 -2.42 -10.84
C VAL A 129 13.41 -1.04 -10.40
N LYS A 130 12.33 -0.55 -11.00
CA LYS A 130 11.71 0.72 -10.59
C LYS A 130 10.85 0.47 -9.35
N ALA A 131 11.24 1.02 -8.21
CA ALA A 131 10.48 0.86 -6.98
C ALA A 131 9.79 2.16 -6.52
N LEU A 132 8.70 2.02 -5.77
CA LEU A 132 8.01 3.11 -5.09
C LEU A 132 7.59 2.65 -3.69
N SER A 133 8.03 3.38 -2.66
CA SER A 133 7.58 3.16 -1.28
C SER A 133 6.50 4.16 -0.89
N ILE A 134 5.28 3.68 -0.71
CA ILE A 134 4.13 4.48 -0.26
C ILE A 134 4.06 4.43 1.27
N VAL A 135 4.25 5.56 1.92
CA VAL A 135 4.04 5.74 3.37
C VAL A 135 2.63 6.24 3.59
N MET A 136 1.82 5.49 4.34
CA MET A 136 0.41 5.76 4.52
C MET A 136 0.12 6.29 5.92
N THR A 137 -0.83 7.21 6.02
CA THR A 137 -1.28 7.78 7.30
C THR A 137 -2.78 8.09 7.27
N THR A 138 -3.33 8.49 8.42
CA THR A 138 -4.71 8.98 8.58
C THR A 138 -4.70 10.39 9.15
N ASN A 139 -5.87 10.97 9.38
CA ASN A 139 -6.03 12.30 9.95
C ASN A 139 -5.81 12.35 11.50
N SER A 140 -5.33 11.29 12.14
CA SER A 140 -4.96 11.33 13.57
C SER A 140 -3.55 11.89 13.77
N SER A 141 -3.33 12.76 14.76
CA SER A 141 -2.00 13.31 15.11
C SER A 141 -0.92 12.23 15.28
N GLU A 142 -1.26 11.11 15.92
CA GLU A 142 -0.34 10.00 16.15
C GLU A 142 0.14 9.36 14.83
N HIS A 143 -0.77 8.93 13.97
CA HIS A 143 -0.39 8.35 12.67
C HIS A 143 0.36 9.35 11.79
N MET A 144 0.06 10.66 11.87
CA MET A 144 0.80 11.68 11.12
C MET A 144 2.24 11.81 11.63
N ALA A 145 2.45 11.83 12.95
CA ALA A 145 3.78 11.87 13.56
C ALA A 145 4.59 10.60 13.26
N GLN A 146 3.95 9.42 13.26
CA GLN A 146 4.59 8.17 12.86
C GLN A 146 5.02 8.21 11.39
N ALA A 147 4.14 8.67 10.49
CA ALA A 147 4.47 8.79 9.07
C ALA A 147 5.58 9.82 8.80
N GLU A 148 5.59 10.95 9.52
CA GLU A 148 6.66 11.96 9.48
C GLU A 148 8.00 11.31 9.83
N LYS A 149 8.08 10.62 10.97
CA LYS A 149 9.29 9.91 11.40
C LYS A 149 9.71 8.83 10.39
N HIS A 150 8.76 8.10 9.84
CA HIS A 150 9.00 7.06 8.84
C HIS A 150 9.62 7.65 7.56
N LEU A 151 9.08 8.76 7.04
CA LEU A 151 9.61 9.44 5.86
C LEU A 151 11.05 9.91 6.06
N HIS A 152 11.35 10.52 7.21
CA HIS A 152 12.71 10.92 7.56
C HIS A 152 13.67 9.72 7.68
N SER A 153 13.22 8.65 8.34
CA SER A 153 14.05 7.45 8.49
C SER A 153 14.33 6.79 7.13
N LEU A 154 13.32 6.75 6.25
CA LEU A 154 13.44 6.21 4.91
C LEU A 154 14.39 7.04 4.04
N GLN A 155 14.32 8.38 4.11
CA GLN A 155 15.27 9.27 3.44
C GLN A 155 16.72 8.99 3.85
N LYS A 156 16.94 8.66 5.13
CA LYS A 156 18.26 8.41 5.68
C LYS A 156 18.84 7.08 5.23
N VAL A 157 18.04 6.02 5.19
CA VAL A 157 18.53 4.65 4.93
C VAL A 157 18.42 4.20 3.47
N ALA A 158 17.54 4.81 2.68
CA ALA A 158 17.34 4.51 1.27
C ALA A 158 17.04 5.82 0.49
N PRO A 159 18.01 6.75 0.42
CA PRO A 159 17.81 8.09 -0.12
C PRO A 159 17.37 8.12 -1.59
N HIS A 160 17.72 7.08 -2.36
CA HIS A 160 17.41 6.98 -3.78
C HIS A 160 16.14 6.19 -4.06
N LEU A 161 15.48 5.64 -3.04
CA LEU A 161 14.18 4.99 -3.18
C LEU A 161 13.08 6.06 -3.38
N PRO A 162 12.37 6.04 -4.53
CA PRO A 162 11.22 6.91 -4.73
C PRO A 162 10.16 6.67 -3.65
N ARG A 163 9.57 7.75 -3.17
CA ARG A 163 8.60 7.75 -2.07
C ARG A 163 7.32 8.46 -2.47
N ALA A 164 6.25 8.11 -1.80
CA ALA A 164 4.98 8.82 -1.86
C ALA A 164 4.30 8.83 -0.50
N LEU A 165 3.47 9.84 -0.25
CA LEU A 165 2.63 9.93 0.94
C LEU A 165 1.18 9.60 0.57
N ALA A 166 0.58 8.62 1.24
CA ALA A 166 -0.83 8.29 1.09
C ALA A 166 -1.64 8.80 2.29
N LEU A 167 -2.57 9.73 2.02
CA LEU A 167 -3.48 10.31 2.99
C LEU A 167 -4.80 9.54 2.99
N SER A 168 -4.97 8.66 3.98
CA SER A 168 -6.16 7.82 4.14
C SER A 168 -7.29 8.56 4.84
N GLY A 169 -8.37 8.80 4.11
CA GLY A 169 -9.61 9.36 4.64
C GLY A 169 -10.38 8.42 5.59
N ARG A 170 -9.83 7.24 5.93
CA ARG A 170 -10.50 6.24 6.77
C ARG A 170 -10.96 6.78 8.13
N ALA A 171 -10.19 7.69 8.73
CA ALA A 171 -10.53 8.34 10.01
C ALA A 171 -11.20 9.72 9.83
N GLY A 172 -11.60 10.06 8.60
CA GLY A 172 -12.20 11.33 8.22
C GLY A 172 -11.31 12.17 7.30
N PRO A 173 -11.78 13.37 6.89
CA PRO A 173 -11.00 14.26 6.04
C PRO A 173 -9.78 14.82 6.77
N PHE A 174 -8.77 15.22 5.98
CA PHE A 174 -7.62 16.02 6.43
C PHE A 174 -8.01 17.50 6.38
N ASP A 175 -9.02 17.86 7.16
CA ASP A 175 -9.55 19.22 7.26
C ASP A 175 -9.77 19.55 8.73
N TRP A 176 -9.13 20.61 9.20
CA TRP A 176 -9.17 21.02 10.59
C TRP A 176 -9.13 22.55 10.70
N PRO A 177 -9.67 23.12 11.80
CA PRO A 177 -9.52 24.53 12.10
C PRO A 177 -8.07 24.97 12.06
N VAL A 178 -7.86 26.21 11.61
CA VAL A 178 -6.57 26.90 11.70
C VAL A 178 -6.13 26.92 13.16
N ASN A 179 -4.85 26.63 13.42
CA ASN A 179 -4.23 26.51 14.76
C ASN A 179 -4.62 25.27 15.60
N SER A 180 -5.30 24.27 15.02
CA SER A 180 -5.46 22.98 15.69
C SER A 180 -4.15 22.21 15.79
N GLU A 181 -4.03 21.36 16.82
CA GLU A 181 -2.88 20.48 17.00
C GLU A 181 -2.68 19.57 15.76
N GLN A 182 -3.78 19.00 15.25
CA GLN A 182 -3.79 18.13 14.08
C GLN A 182 -3.25 18.86 12.85
N ARG A 183 -3.61 20.14 12.67
CA ARG A 183 -3.07 20.96 11.58
C ARG A 183 -1.55 21.11 11.71
N GLY A 184 -1.05 21.37 12.91
CA GLY A 184 0.39 21.45 13.16
C GLY A 184 1.13 20.15 12.85
N HIS A 185 0.56 18.98 13.19
CA HIS A 185 1.11 17.68 12.79
C HIS A 185 1.06 17.46 11.27
N PHE A 186 -0.02 17.88 10.62
CA PHE A 186 -0.15 17.76 9.17
C PHE A 186 0.86 18.63 8.43
N ASP A 187 1.08 19.87 8.89
CA ASP A 187 2.06 20.78 8.28
C ASP A 187 3.50 20.22 8.43
N ARG A 188 3.85 19.62 9.59
CA ARG A 188 5.13 18.91 9.76
C ARG A 188 5.27 17.68 8.87
N LEU A 189 4.20 16.89 8.75
CA LEU A 189 4.16 15.74 7.85
C LEU A 189 4.40 16.17 6.39
N LEU A 190 3.75 17.25 5.93
CA LEU A 190 3.94 17.76 4.59
C LEU A 190 5.37 18.30 4.38
N ALA A 191 5.95 18.95 5.39
CA ALA A 191 7.35 19.37 5.34
C ALA A 191 8.32 18.17 5.23
N ALA A 192 8.06 17.08 5.97
CA ALA A 192 8.83 15.85 5.89
C ALA A 192 8.64 15.10 4.55
N ALA A 193 7.44 15.20 3.96
CA ALA A 193 7.15 14.68 2.64
C ALA A 193 7.88 15.48 1.54
N GLY A 194 8.04 16.80 1.72
CA GLY A 194 8.70 17.66 0.74
C GLY A 194 7.98 17.61 -0.62
N GLU A 195 8.73 17.35 -1.69
CA GLU A 195 8.18 17.26 -3.06
C GLU A 195 7.72 15.86 -3.45
N VAL A 196 7.66 14.89 -2.52
CA VAL A 196 7.18 13.55 -2.87
C VAL A 196 5.70 13.60 -3.26
N PRO A 197 5.28 12.80 -4.26
CA PRO A 197 3.89 12.71 -4.65
C PRO A 197 2.95 12.36 -3.49
N VAL A 198 1.76 12.98 -3.47
CA VAL A 198 0.73 12.74 -2.47
C VAL A 198 -0.49 12.05 -3.10
N LEU A 199 -0.84 10.87 -2.58
CA LEU A 199 -2.02 10.10 -2.93
C LEU A 199 -3.14 10.41 -1.94
N ARG A 200 -4.27 10.97 -2.40
CA ARG A 200 -5.44 11.22 -1.55
C ARG A 200 -6.45 10.09 -1.68
N ILE A 201 -6.71 9.38 -0.58
CA ILE A 201 -7.68 8.29 -0.54
C ILE A 201 -8.92 8.79 0.18
N PRO A 202 -10.07 8.93 -0.50
CA PRO A 202 -11.28 9.42 0.16
C PRO A 202 -11.81 8.41 1.18
N LEU A 203 -12.60 8.91 2.14
CA LEU A 203 -13.46 8.06 2.94
C LEU A 203 -14.48 7.38 2.02
N ALA A 204 -14.65 6.06 2.16
CA ALA A 204 -15.80 5.38 1.57
C ALA A 204 -17.03 5.63 2.46
N ALA A 205 -18.10 6.20 1.91
CA ALA A 205 -19.27 6.54 2.70
C ALA A 205 -20.01 5.28 3.18
N GLY A 206 -20.86 5.45 4.19
CA GLY A 206 -21.69 4.37 4.74
C GLY A 206 -20.90 3.22 5.38
N ARG A 207 -19.59 3.39 5.63
CA ARG A 207 -18.67 2.32 6.08
C ARG A 207 -18.64 1.13 5.10
N ALA A 208 -18.93 1.34 3.81
CA ALA A 208 -19.09 0.26 2.82
C ALA A 208 -17.87 -0.69 2.76
N LEU A 209 -16.65 -0.14 2.79
CA LEU A 209 -15.42 -0.94 2.83
C LEU A 209 -15.30 -1.80 4.10
N GLN A 210 -15.77 -1.30 5.24
CA GLN A 210 -15.75 -2.06 6.50
C GLN A 210 -16.79 -3.17 6.47
N VAL A 211 -18.00 -2.89 5.96
CA VAL A 211 -19.08 -3.88 5.82
C VAL A 211 -18.64 -5.04 4.93
N CYS A 212 -17.98 -4.77 3.79
CA CYS A 212 -17.41 -5.82 2.96
C CYS A 212 -16.28 -6.60 3.66
N ALA A 213 -15.36 -5.90 4.33
CA ALA A 213 -14.28 -6.56 5.07
C ALA A 213 -14.81 -7.48 6.18
N ASP A 214 -15.86 -7.06 6.91
CA ASP A 214 -16.51 -7.84 7.96
C ASP A 214 -17.19 -9.10 7.38
N ALA A 215 -17.67 -9.03 6.14
CA ALA A 215 -18.19 -10.18 5.37
C ALA A 215 -17.09 -11.04 4.71
N GLY A 216 -15.81 -10.72 4.93
CA GLY A 216 -14.68 -11.39 4.30
C GLY A 216 -14.60 -11.16 2.79
N LEU A 217 -15.08 -10.02 2.31
CA LEU A 217 -15.02 -9.61 0.92
C LEU A 217 -13.99 -8.50 0.74
N ASP A 218 -13.14 -8.65 -0.27
CA ASP A 218 -12.39 -7.51 -0.80
C ASP A 218 -13.32 -6.61 -1.65
N PRO A 219 -12.92 -5.34 -1.90
CA PRO A 219 -13.76 -4.42 -2.66
C PRO A 219 -14.01 -4.86 -4.11
N THR A 220 -13.09 -5.59 -4.74
CA THR A 220 -13.26 -6.11 -6.10
C THR A 220 -14.32 -7.21 -6.12
N GLN A 221 -14.25 -8.17 -5.20
CA GLN A 221 -15.26 -9.21 -5.04
C GLN A 221 -16.65 -8.61 -4.85
N ALA A 222 -16.77 -7.60 -3.97
CA ALA A 222 -18.04 -6.91 -3.75
C ALA A 222 -18.58 -6.22 -5.02
N LEU A 223 -17.71 -5.70 -5.88
CA LEU A 223 -18.09 -5.05 -7.14
C LEU A 223 -18.43 -6.03 -8.28
N LEU A 224 -17.92 -7.27 -8.22
CA LEU A 224 -18.14 -8.29 -9.26
C LEU A 224 -19.37 -9.16 -8.98
N MET A 225 -19.85 -9.21 -7.74
CA MET A 225 -21.08 -9.91 -7.37
C MET A 225 -22.32 -9.19 -7.93
N ASN A 226 -23.35 -9.96 -8.29
CA ASN A 226 -24.68 -9.39 -8.51
C ASN A 226 -25.29 -8.95 -7.17
N PHE A 227 -26.28 -8.05 -7.20
CA PHE A 227 -26.81 -7.45 -5.98
C PHE A 227 -27.50 -8.44 -5.04
N ASP A 228 -28.13 -9.50 -5.56
CA ASP A 228 -28.76 -10.54 -4.73
C ASP A 228 -27.71 -11.35 -3.97
N GLU A 229 -26.65 -11.76 -4.64
CA GLU A 229 -25.51 -12.48 -4.05
C GLU A 229 -24.80 -11.63 -3.00
N LEU A 230 -24.54 -10.36 -3.34
CA LEU A 230 -23.94 -9.42 -2.40
C LEU A 230 -24.84 -9.22 -1.16
N ALA A 231 -26.15 -9.07 -1.35
CA ALA A 231 -27.11 -8.94 -0.26
C ALA A 231 -27.11 -10.15 0.67
N ALA A 232 -27.13 -11.36 0.10
CA ALA A 232 -27.04 -12.60 0.87
C ALA A 232 -25.71 -12.70 1.64
N ARG A 233 -24.60 -12.32 1.01
CA ARG A 233 -23.27 -12.39 1.62
C ARG A 233 -23.07 -11.38 2.75
N LEU A 234 -23.61 -10.18 2.59
CA LEU A 234 -23.58 -9.12 3.60
C LEU A 234 -24.65 -9.31 4.69
N GLY A 235 -25.65 -10.18 4.48
CA GLY A 235 -26.75 -10.40 5.42
C GLY A 235 -27.71 -9.20 5.50
N VAL A 236 -27.92 -8.49 4.38
CA VAL A 236 -28.72 -7.25 4.33
C VAL A 236 -29.74 -7.28 3.17
N HIS A 237 -30.64 -6.29 3.14
CA HIS A 237 -31.59 -6.13 2.04
C HIS A 237 -30.90 -5.71 0.73
N ILE A 238 -31.45 -6.10 -0.43
CA ILE A 238 -30.85 -5.82 -1.75
C ILE A 238 -30.52 -4.35 -1.97
N PHE A 239 -31.41 -3.41 -1.61
CA PHE A 239 -31.14 -1.98 -1.72
C PHE A 239 -29.94 -1.50 -0.88
N GLN A 240 -29.70 -2.10 0.29
CA GLN A 240 -28.52 -1.78 1.10
C GLN A 240 -27.24 -2.33 0.46
N ALA A 241 -27.30 -3.53 -0.11
CA ALA A 241 -26.20 -4.11 -0.88
C ALA A 241 -25.88 -3.27 -2.12
N THR A 242 -26.90 -2.82 -2.86
CA THR A 242 -26.75 -1.91 -4.01
C THR A 242 -26.10 -0.59 -3.60
N ALA A 243 -26.54 0.02 -2.48
CA ALA A 243 -25.93 1.24 -1.97
C ALA A 243 -24.46 1.01 -1.58
N CYS A 244 -24.15 -0.09 -0.89
CA CYS A 244 -22.80 -0.47 -0.53
C CYS A 244 -21.89 -0.62 -1.77
N ALA A 245 -22.32 -1.38 -2.78
CA ALA A 245 -21.58 -1.56 -4.02
C ALA A 245 -21.36 -0.22 -4.76
N THR A 246 -22.38 0.65 -4.78
CA THR A 246 -22.28 1.98 -5.41
C THR A 246 -21.23 2.85 -4.73
N GLU A 247 -21.21 2.89 -3.40
CA GLU A 247 -20.20 3.65 -2.63
C GLU A 247 -18.79 3.10 -2.84
N ILE A 248 -18.65 1.77 -2.89
CA ILE A 248 -17.38 1.12 -3.22
C ILE A 248 -16.94 1.49 -4.64
N ALA A 249 -17.86 1.51 -5.61
CA ALA A 249 -17.53 1.86 -7.00
C ALA A 249 -17.03 3.31 -7.12
N VAL A 250 -17.69 4.26 -6.44
CA VAL A 250 -17.25 5.66 -6.40
C VAL A 250 -15.87 5.78 -5.76
N TRP A 251 -15.64 5.12 -4.63
CA TRP A 251 -14.34 5.07 -3.97
C TRP A 251 -13.27 4.47 -4.90
N TRP A 252 -13.58 3.35 -5.55
CA TRP A 252 -12.70 2.60 -6.44
C TRP A 252 -12.19 3.44 -7.62
N GLN A 253 -13.11 4.17 -8.26
CA GLN A 253 -12.79 5.05 -9.39
C GLN A 253 -11.92 6.23 -8.94
N ARG A 254 -12.25 6.86 -7.80
CA ARG A 254 -11.46 7.98 -7.26
C ARG A 254 -10.03 7.57 -6.92
N VAL A 255 -9.86 6.46 -6.20
CA VAL A 255 -8.51 5.95 -5.87
C VAL A 255 -7.77 5.50 -7.13
N GLY A 256 -8.44 4.85 -8.09
CA GLY A 256 -7.82 4.49 -9.37
C GLY A 256 -7.33 5.70 -10.16
N GLY A 257 -8.08 6.80 -10.16
CA GLY A 257 -7.67 8.06 -10.76
C GLY A 257 -6.41 8.65 -10.13
N GLU A 258 -6.34 8.66 -8.79
CA GLU A 258 -5.17 9.16 -8.06
C GLU A 258 -3.95 8.24 -8.21
N LEU A 259 -4.14 6.91 -8.20
CA LEU A 259 -3.07 5.94 -8.47
C LEU A 259 -2.50 6.11 -9.87
N ARG A 260 -3.33 6.38 -10.88
CA ARG A 260 -2.85 6.64 -12.24
C ARG A 260 -1.96 7.88 -12.30
N LYS A 261 -2.30 8.94 -11.56
CA LYS A 261 -1.45 10.15 -11.44
C LYS A 261 -0.14 9.81 -10.73
N LEU A 262 -0.23 9.13 -9.59
CA LEU A 262 0.92 8.77 -8.76
C LEU A 262 1.92 7.88 -9.52
N LEU A 263 1.44 6.74 -10.00
CA LEU A 263 2.26 5.71 -10.63
C LEU A 263 2.75 6.15 -12.01
N GLY A 264 2.01 7.03 -12.70
CA GLY A 264 2.44 7.66 -13.95
C GLY A 264 3.45 8.80 -13.77
N ALA A 265 3.44 9.47 -12.61
CA ALA A 265 4.40 10.52 -12.26
C ALA A 265 5.73 9.97 -11.71
N ALA A 266 5.74 8.74 -11.19
CA ALA A 266 6.93 8.04 -10.70
C ALA A 266 7.95 7.66 -11.81
N ARG A 267 7.96 8.40 -12.93
CA ARG A 267 8.97 8.32 -13.99
C ARG A 267 10.30 8.83 -13.44
N VAL A 268 11.10 7.94 -12.86
CA VAL A 268 12.49 8.26 -12.49
C VAL A 268 13.30 8.47 -13.78
N PRO A 269 14.10 9.55 -13.90
CA PRO A 269 15.03 9.70 -15.00
C PRO A 269 16.05 8.55 -14.91
N VAL A 270 16.16 7.78 -15.98
CA VAL A 270 17.31 6.88 -16.15
C VAL A 270 18.51 7.79 -16.37
N THR A 271 19.26 8.08 -15.32
CA THR A 271 20.61 8.61 -15.50
C THR A 271 21.44 7.50 -16.15
N ALA A 272 21.82 7.75 -17.40
CA ALA A 272 22.76 6.95 -18.17
C ALA A 272 24.15 6.97 -17.54
#